data_AF-A0A2D6Y9U5-F1
#
_entry.id   AF-A0A2D6Y9U5-F1
#
_cell.length_a   1.000
_cell.length_b   1.000
_cell.length_c   1.000
_cell.angle_alpha   90.00
_cell.angle_beta   90.00
_cell.angle_gamma   90.00
#
_symmetry.space_group_name_H-M   'P 1'
#
loop_
_entity.id
_entity.type
_entity.pdbx_description
1 polymer ?
#
loop_
_entity_poly.entity_id
_entity_poly.type
_entity_poly.pdbx_seq_one_letter_code
_entity_poly.pdbx_strand_id
1 'polypeptide(L)'
;MENKSSGYIYLIAFALSIPAANYMIGNVGTFCVPDGPCLIPLGFGIMAPSGVLMIGAALILRDLVHESLGVKWSLAAIGLGAVLSYLLADPFIAIASLVAFAVSELSDYAVYVKIREKSKELAMLLSGIVGSTIDSAIFLYLAFG
;
A
#
# COMPACT_ATOMS: atom_id res chain seq x y z
N MET A 1 -15.69 -7.58 15.42
CA MET A 1 -14.39 -7.67 16.12
C MET A 1 -13.58 -8.72 15.39
N GLU A 2 -12.88 -8.31 14.34
CA GLU A 2 -12.00 -9.23 13.61
C GLU A 2 -10.88 -9.69 14.56
N ASN A 3 -10.57 -10.98 14.55
CA ASN A 3 -9.67 -11.59 15.53
C ASN A 3 -8.25 -11.04 15.31
N LYS A 4 -7.59 -10.51 16.35
CA LYS A 4 -6.21 -9.97 16.27
C LYS A 4 -5.22 -10.92 15.60
N SER A 5 -5.50 -12.23 15.64
CA SER A 5 -4.72 -13.26 14.95
C SER A 5 -4.67 -13.07 13.43
N SER A 6 -5.76 -12.62 12.79
CA SER A 6 -5.82 -12.39 11.34
C SER A 6 -4.97 -11.18 10.93
N GLY A 7 -4.92 -10.15 11.76
CA GLY A 7 -4.14 -8.95 11.51
C GLY A 7 -2.63 -9.20 11.40
N TYR A 8 -2.08 -10.11 12.22
CA TYR A 8 -0.66 -10.48 12.12
C TYR A 8 -0.36 -11.27 10.83
N ILE A 9 -1.33 -12.05 10.33
CA ILE A 9 -1.20 -12.75 9.05
C ILE A 9 -1.10 -11.71 7.91
N TYR A 10 -1.94 -10.68 7.92
CA TYR A 10 -1.88 -9.60 6.93
C TYR A 10 -0.54 -8.83 7.00
N LEU A 11 0.01 -8.62 8.19
CA LEU A 11 1.30 -7.95 8.36
C LEU A 11 2.46 -8.78 7.79
N ILE A 12 2.47 -10.09 8.04
CA ILE A 12 3.46 -11.00 7.46
C ILE A 12 3.30 -11.06 5.94
N ALA A 13 2.06 -11.18 5.45
CA ALA A 13 1.78 -11.19 4.02
C ALA A 13 2.23 -9.88 3.35
N PHE A 14 2.00 -8.73 3.99
CA PHE A 14 2.47 -7.43 3.53
C PHE A 14 4.00 -7.41 3.44
N ALA A 15 4.70 -7.84 4.49
CA ALA A 15 6.16 -7.87 4.49
C ALA A 15 6.74 -8.80 3.41
N LEU A 16 6.06 -9.93 3.13
CA LEU A 16 6.46 -10.89 2.10
C LEU A 16 6.13 -10.41 0.67
N SER A 17 5.16 -9.52 0.50
CA SER A 17 4.80 -8.98 -0.82
C SER A 17 5.97 -8.20 -1.45
N ILE A 18 6.84 -7.59 -0.65
CA ILE A 18 7.98 -6.80 -1.11
C ILE A 18 9.10 -7.65 -1.73
N PRO A 19 9.66 -8.68 -1.03
CA PRO A 19 10.62 -9.58 -1.66
C PRO A 19 9.99 -10.38 -2.81
N ALA A 20 8.69 -10.70 -2.74
CA ALA A 20 7.98 -11.32 -3.85
C ALA A 20 7.90 -10.40 -5.08
N ALA A 21 7.60 -9.10 -4.88
CA ALA A 21 7.61 -8.10 -5.95
C ALA A 21 8.99 -8.03 -6.62
N ASN A 22 10.05 -7.96 -5.81
CA ASN A 22 11.42 -7.90 -6.31
C ASN A 22 11.79 -9.15 -7.12
N TYR A 23 11.42 -10.34 -6.62
CA TYR A 23 11.64 -11.59 -7.33
C TYR A 23 10.88 -11.63 -8.66
N MET A 24 9.63 -11.19 -8.68
CA MET A 24 8.81 -11.15 -9.90
C MET A 24 9.44 -10.23 -10.94
N ILE A 25 9.89 -9.03 -10.56
CA ILE A 25 10.54 -8.08 -11.46
C ILE A 25 11.76 -8.70 -12.14
N GLY A 26 12.51 -9.58 -11.48
CA GLY A 26 13.70 -10.22 -12.07
C GLY A 26 13.42 -11.52 -12.84
N ASN A 27 12.33 -12.23 -12.58
CA ASN A 27 12.18 -13.63 -13.01
C ASN A 27 10.85 -13.98 -13.67
N VAL A 28 9.84 -13.10 -13.57
CA VAL A 28 8.47 -13.41 -13.99
C VAL A 28 7.96 -12.33 -14.93
N GLY A 29 7.69 -12.67 -16.19
CA GLY A 29 7.09 -11.77 -17.15
C GLY A 29 6.94 -12.42 -18.52
N THR A 30 6.11 -11.84 -19.38
CA THR A 30 5.96 -12.28 -20.77
C THR A 30 7.11 -11.79 -21.63
N PHE A 31 7.77 -10.70 -21.23
CA PHE A 31 8.92 -10.12 -21.90
C PHE A 31 9.89 -9.56 -20.86
N CYS A 32 11.14 -10.03 -20.86
CA CYS A 32 12.17 -9.51 -19.97
C CYS A 32 13.21 -8.73 -20.79
N VAL A 33 13.45 -7.48 -20.40
CA VAL A 33 14.46 -6.63 -21.03
C VAL A 33 15.85 -7.17 -20.63
N PRO A 34 16.82 -7.27 -21.55
CA PRO A 34 18.20 -7.61 -21.19
C PRO A 34 18.73 -6.63 -20.13
N ASP A 35 19.25 -7.15 -19.01
CA ASP A 35 19.67 -6.38 -17.82
C ASP A 35 18.58 -5.46 -17.21
N GLY A 36 17.30 -5.77 -17.43
CA GLY A 36 16.17 -4.97 -16.97
C GLY A 36 14.99 -5.79 -16.41
N PRO A 37 13.88 -5.13 -16.07
CA PRO A 37 12.73 -5.78 -15.45
C PRO A 37 11.95 -6.67 -16.43
N CYS A 38 11.41 -7.76 -15.91
CA CYS A 38 10.40 -8.59 -16.56
C CYS A 38 9.04 -7.89 -16.52
N LEU A 39 8.44 -7.76 -17.71
CA LEU A 39 7.20 -7.03 -17.95
C LEU A 39 6.04 -7.99 -18.20
N ILE A 40 4.85 -7.56 -17.81
CA ILE A 40 3.58 -8.22 -18.09
C ILE A 40 2.63 -7.26 -18.82
N PRO A 41 1.75 -7.77 -19.70
CA PRO A 41 0.72 -6.95 -20.33
C PRO A 41 -0.39 -6.66 -19.32
N LEU A 42 -0.73 -5.37 -19.17
CA LEU A 42 -1.87 -4.93 -18.36
C LEU A 42 -3.13 -4.67 -19.20
N GLY A 43 -3.05 -4.90 -20.52
CA GLY A 43 -4.09 -4.53 -21.46
C GLY A 43 -3.86 -3.14 -22.07
N PHE A 44 -4.69 -2.76 -23.05
CA PHE A 44 -4.59 -1.46 -23.76
C PHE A 44 -3.21 -1.16 -24.37
N GLY A 45 -2.41 -2.18 -24.67
CA GLY A 45 -1.04 -2.03 -25.17
C GLY A 45 -0.02 -1.57 -24.12
N ILE A 46 -0.39 -1.52 -22.83
CA ILE A 46 0.49 -1.09 -21.74
C ILE A 46 1.24 -2.30 -21.17
N MET A 47 2.56 -2.15 -21.08
CA MET A 47 3.47 -3.10 -20.43
C MET A 47 3.95 -2.50 -19.12
N ALA A 48 3.85 -3.24 -18.03
CA ALA A 48 4.35 -2.81 -16.74
C ALA A 48 5.27 -3.87 -16.13
N PRO A 49 6.19 -3.48 -15.23
CA PRO A 49 6.96 -4.44 -14.43
C PRO A 49 6.02 -5.41 -13.72
N SER A 50 6.36 -6.69 -13.73
CA SER A 50 5.52 -7.73 -13.11
C SER A 50 5.30 -7.54 -11.60
N GLY A 51 6.20 -6.83 -10.93
CA GLY A 51 6.07 -6.44 -9.52
C GLY A 51 4.85 -5.54 -9.23
N VAL A 52 4.25 -4.90 -10.23
CA VAL A 52 3.06 -4.04 -10.04
C VAL A 52 1.89 -4.78 -9.39
N LEU A 53 1.75 -6.08 -9.67
CA LEU A 53 0.70 -6.90 -9.07
C LEU A 53 0.90 -7.04 -7.56
N MET A 54 2.15 -7.21 -7.14
CA MET A 54 2.49 -7.31 -5.72
C MET A 54 2.38 -5.96 -5.02
N ILE A 55 2.64 -4.85 -5.72
CA ILE A 55 2.40 -3.50 -5.19
C ILE A 55 0.90 -3.32 -4.89
N GLY A 56 0.02 -3.65 -5.84
CA GLY A 56 -1.42 -3.61 -5.60
C GLY A 56 -1.87 -4.48 -4.42
N ALA A 57 -1.30 -5.68 -4.31
CA ALA A 57 -1.56 -6.56 -3.16
C ALA A 57 -1.04 -5.95 -1.84
N ALA A 58 0.13 -5.31 -1.84
CA ALA A 58 0.71 -4.68 -0.67
C ALA A 58 -0.18 -3.55 -0.12
N LEU A 59 -0.77 -2.72 -1.01
CA LEU A 59 -1.71 -1.67 -0.59
C LEU A 59 -2.92 -2.24 0.14
N ILE A 60 -3.55 -3.26 -0.44
CA ILE A 60 -4.72 -3.92 0.17
C ILE A 60 -4.34 -4.55 1.51
N LEU A 61 -3.20 -5.25 1.58
CA LEU A 61 -2.74 -5.88 2.82
C LEU A 61 -2.42 -4.87 3.92
N ARG A 62 -1.84 -3.72 3.57
CA ARG A 62 -1.59 -2.62 4.52
C ARG A 62 -2.90 -2.06 5.07
N ASP A 63 -3.91 -1.90 4.22
CA ASP A 63 -5.22 -1.38 4.64
C ASP A 63 -5.92 -2.39 5.56
N LEU A 64 -5.82 -3.69 5.26
CA LEU A 64 -6.30 -4.76 6.15
C LEU A 64 -5.54 -4.79 7.48
N VAL A 65 -4.22 -4.54 7.50
CA VAL A 65 -3.46 -4.39 8.75
C VAL A 65 -3.97 -3.21 9.58
N HIS A 66 -4.29 -2.09 8.93
CA HIS A 66 -4.89 -0.94 9.60
C HIS A 66 -6.24 -1.34 10.21
N GLU A 67 -7.14 -1.96 9.45
CA GLU A 67 -8.47 -2.34 9.92
C GLU A 67 -8.42 -3.36 11.08
N SER A 68 -7.57 -4.38 10.99
CA SER A 68 -7.52 -5.45 12.00
C SER A 68 -6.66 -5.12 13.23
N LEU A 69 -5.54 -4.40 13.09
CA LEU A 69 -4.58 -4.13 14.18
C LEU A 69 -4.49 -2.66 14.61
N GLY A 70 -5.06 -1.74 13.83
CA GLY A 70 -5.08 -0.30 14.10
C GLY A 70 -3.84 0.45 13.64
N VAL A 71 -3.91 1.79 13.72
CA VAL A 71 -2.89 2.77 13.27
C VAL A 71 -1.46 2.41 13.63
N LYS A 72 -1.19 1.97 14.88
CA LYS A 72 0.20 1.73 15.34
C LYS A 72 0.88 0.60 14.56
N TRP A 73 0.14 -0.45 14.24
CA TRP A 73 0.66 -1.59 13.49
C TRP A 73 0.72 -1.31 11.98
N SER A 74 -0.21 -0.51 11.46
CA SER A 74 -0.15 -0.02 10.09
C SER A 74 1.11 0.84 9.86
N LEU A 75 1.41 1.78 10.78
CA LEU A 75 2.65 2.56 10.77
C LEU A 75 3.91 1.68 10.83
N ALA A 76 3.90 0.65 11.69
CA ALA A 76 5.00 -0.30 11.77
C ALA A 76 5.16 -1.11 10.48
N ALA A 77 4.05 -1.51 9.85
CA ALA A 77 4.06 -2.20 8.56
C ALA A 77 4.62 -1.29 7.47
N ILE A 78 4.21 -0.02 7.39
CA ILE A 78 4.76 0.96 6.44
C ILE A 78 6.25 1.18 6.67
N GLY A 79 6.68 1.34 7.93
CA GLY A 79 8.09 1.50 8.27
C GLY A 79 8.91 0.26 7.89
N LEU A 80 8.41 -0.94 8.19
CA LEU A 80 9.02 -2.20 7.79
C LEU A 80 9.08 -2.33 6.27
N GLY A 81 8.00 -1.97 5.58
CA GLY A 81 7.91 -2.01 4.14
C GLY A 81 8.90 -1.05 3.49
N ALA A 82 9.03 0.17 4.02
CA ALA A 82 10.00 1.15 3.54
C ALA A 82 11.44 0.66 3.70
N VAL A 83 11.77 0.06 4.85
CA VAL A 83 13.10 -0.52 5.09
C VAL A 83 13.35 -1.70 4.13
N LEU A 84 12.40 -2.61 3.96
CA LEU A 84 12.53 -3.75 3.05
C LEU A 84 12.66 -3.30 1.59
N SER A 85 11.87 -2.32 1.15
CA SER A 85 11.93 -1.75 -0.20
C SER A 85 13.26 -1.04 -0.45
N TYR A 86 13.77 -0.28 0.52
CA TYR A 86 15.08 0.36 0.44
C TYR A 86 16.22 -0.66 0.32
N LEU A 87 16.12 -1.78 1.03
CA LEU A 87 17.14 -2.82 1.03
C LEU A 87 17.08 -3.73 -0.20
N LEU A 88 15.89 -3.95 -0.78
CA LEU A 88 15.67 -5.03 -1.74
C LEU A 88 15.41 -4.59 -3.18
N ALA A 89 14.79 -3.43 -3.43
CA ALA A 89 14.22 -3.17 -4.74
C ALA A 89 14.31 -1.70 -5.19
N ASP A 90 13.48 -0.81 -4.62
CA ASP A 90 13.28 0.53 -5.19
C ASP A 90 12.88 1.55 -4.10
N PRO A 91 13.76 2.53 -3.77
CA PRO A 91 13.48 3.57 -2.77
C PRO A 91 12.26 4.43 -3.08
N PHE A 92 11.88 4.52 -4.35
CA PHE A 92 10.80 5.39 -4.82
C PHE A 92 9.42 4.92 -4.33
N ILE A 93 9.17 3.61 -4.35
CA ILE A 93 7.92 3.00 -3.87
C ILE A 93 7.76 3.16 -2.35
N ALA A 94 8.88 3.07 -1.62
CA ALA A 94 8.90 3.29 -0.17
C ALA A 94 8.46 4.72 0.18
N ILE A 95 9.01 5.71 -0.53
CA ILE A 95 8.69 7.12 -0.32
C ILE A 95 7.24 7.41 -0.74
N ALA A 96 6.79 6.91 -1.89
CA ALA A 96 5.41 7.07 -2.36
C ALA A 96 4.39 6.54 -1.34
N SER A 97 4.65 5.36 -0.77
CA SER A 97 3.79 4.75 0.26
C SER A 97 3.75 5.57 1.54
N LEU A 98 4.89 6.07 2.01
CA LEU A 98 4.98 6.93 3.20
C LEU A 98 4.21 8.23 3.02
N VAL A 99 4.34 8.88 1.86
CA VAL A 99 3.65 10.13 1.56
C VAL A 99 2.15 9.92 1.40
N ALA A 100 1.73 8.89 0.66
CA ALA A 100 0.32 8.55 0.48
C ALA A 100 -0.37 8.30 1.84
N PHE A 101 0.25 7.49 2.69
CA PHE A 101 -0.27 7.21 4.01
C PHE A 101 -0.33 8.47 4.89
N ALA A 102 0.74 9.26 4.92
CA ALA A 102 0.78 10.46 5.75
C ALA A 102 -0.32 11.46 5.35
N VAL A 103 -0.54 11.65 4.05
CA VAL A 103 -1.58 12.57 3.56
C VAL A 103 -2.98 12.00 3.79
N SER A 104 -3.16 10.69 3.62
CA SER A 104 -4.39 9.97 3.94
C SER A 104 -4.77 10.11 5.41
N GLU A 105 -3.85 9.82 6.33
CA GLU A 105 -4.08 9.90 7.77
C GLU A 105 -4.39 11.33 8.24
N LEU A 106 -3.71 12.34 7.66
CA LEU A 106 -4.03 13.75 7.92
C LEU A 106 -5.42 14.13 7.42
N SER A 107 -5.83 13.57 6.29
CA SER A 107 -7.17 13.80 5.71
C SER A 107 -8.25 13.13 6.54
N ASP A 108 -8.02 11.90 6.97
CA ASP A 108 -8.89 11.16 7.90
C ASP A 108 -9.07 11.91 9.20
N TYR A 109 -7.97 12.39 9.79
CA TYR A 109 -8.02 13.18 11.01
C TYR A 109 -8.83 14.47 10.82
N ALA A 110 -8.61 15.20 9.72
CA ALA A 110 -9.32 16.43 9.42
C ALA A 110 -10.84 16.21 9.25
N VAL A 111 -11.22 15.15 8.52
CA VAL A 111 -12.63 14.79 8.31
C VAL A 111 -13.26 14.30 9.61
N TYR A 112 -12.56 13.44 10.35
CA TYR A 112 -13.02 12.89 11.61
C TYR A 112 -13.30 13.99 12.64
N VAL A 113 -12.37 14.91 12.86
CA VAL A 113 -12.54 16.02 13.83
C VAL A 113 -13.75 16.88 13.48
N LYS A 114 -13.97 17.18 12.20
CA LYS A 114 -15.07 18.03 11.74
C LYS A 114 -16.45 17.37 11.88
N ILE A 115 -16.54 16.05 11.74
CA ILE A 115 -17.82 15.32 11.72
C ILE A 115 -18.13 14.69 13.09
N ARG A 116 -17.11 14.50 13.94
CA ARG A 116 -17.24 13.90 15.28
C ARG A 116 -18.22 14.64 16.18
N GLU A 117 -18.38 15.95 16.02
CA GLU A 117 -19.34 16.74 16.80
C GLU A 117 -20.79 16.36 16.51
N LYS A 118 -21.08 15.76 15.33
CA LYS A 118 -22.44 15.40 14.91
C LYS A 118 -22.76 13.91 15.14
N SER A 119 -21.85 13.01 14.77
CA SER A 119 -21.98 11.57 15.04
C SER A 119 -20.62 10.89 14.93
N LYS A 120 -20.32 10.04 15.90
CA LYS A 120 -19.05 9.27 15.92
C LYS A 120 -19.03 8.21 14.82
N GLU A 121 -20.13 7.51 14.57
CA GLU A 121 -20.20 6.46 13.55
C GLU A 121 -20.02 7.05 12.15
N LEU A 122 -20.69 8.17 11.88
CA LEU A 122 -20.64 8.86 10.59
C LEU A 122 -19.26 9.49 10.34
N ALA A 123 -18.61 10.00 11.39
CA ALA A 123 -17.24 10.50 11.33
C ALA A 123 -16.25 9.38 10.97
N MET A 124 -16.36 8.21 11.59
CA MET A 124 -15.51 7.05 11.27
C MET A 124 -15.69 6.62 9.81
N LEU A 125 -16.93 6.49 9.36
CA LEU A 125 -17.26 5.99 8.03
C LEU A 125 -16.80 6.97 6.92
N LEU A 126 -17.06 8.27 7.08
CA LEU A 126 -16.66 9.28 6.10
C LEU A 126 -15.16 9.58 6.12
N SER A 127 -14.51 9.53 7.28
CA SER A 127 -13.05 9.65 7.33
C SER A 127 -12.42 8.52 6.52
N GLY A 128 -12.65 7.26 6.87
CA GLY A 128 -12.03 6.13 6.17
C GLY A 128 -12.25 6.08 4.65
N ILE A 129 -13.42 6.51 4.15
CA ILE A 129 -13.65 6.64 2.69
C ILE A 129 -12.72 7.68 2.08
N VAL A 130 -12.59 8.85 2.71
CA VAL A 130 -11.77 9.96 2.22
C VAL A 130 -10.28 9.57 2.28
N GLY A 131 -9.80 9.03 3.39
CA GLY A 131 -8.42 8.57 3.52
C GLY A 131 -8.06 7.49 2.51
N SER A 132 -8.85 6.42 2.41
CA SER A 132 -8.60 5.33 1.45
C SER A 132 -8.55 5.83 0.00
N THR A 133 -9.44 6.77 -0.36
CA THR A 133 -9.46 7.38 -1.70
C THR A 133 -8.20 8.21 -1.95
N ILE A 134 -7.81 9.03 -0.98
CA ILE A 134 -6.65 9.91 -1.07
C ILE A 134 -5.35 9.10 -1.09
N ASP A 135 -5.24 8.07 -0.26
CA ASP A 135 -4.09 7.16 -0.24
C ASP A 135 -3.88 6.52 -1.60
N SER A 136 -4.94 5.91 -2.16
CA SER A 136 -4.88 5.24 -3.46
C SER A 136 -4.51 6.21 -4.59
N ALA A 137 -5.10 7.41 -4.60
CA ALA A 137 -4.83 8.40 -5.63
C ALA A 137 -3.40 8.95 -5.56
N ILE A 138 -2.93 9.32 -4.36
CA ILE A 138 -1.57 9.84 -4.16
C ILE A 138 -0.53 8.76 -4.40
N PHE A 139 -0.78 7.54 -3.93
CA PHE A 139 0.12 6.42 -4.16
C PHE A 139 0.30 6.16 -5.64
N LEU A 140 -0.79 6.02 -6.41
CA LEU A 140 -0.70 5.75 -7.85
C LEU A 140 0.00 6.89 -8.60
N TYR A 141 -0.33 8.14 -8.25
CA TYR A 141 0.30 9.30 -8.85
C TYR A 141 1.80 9.38 -8.55
N LEU A 142 2.21 9.10 -7.32
CA LEU A 142 3.62 9.16 -6.94
C LEU A 142 4.41 7.94 -7.41
N ALA A 143 3.83 6.75 -7.37
CA ALA A 143 4.52 5.51 -7.72
C ALA A 143 4.69 5.32 -9.23
N PHE A 144 3.77 5.84 -10.05
CA PHE A 144 3.73 5.58 -11.49
C PHE A 144 3.60 6.83 -12.37
N GLY A 145 3.66 8.03 -11.77
CA GLY A 145 3.42 9.34 -12.39
C GLY A 145 3.75 9.46 -13.88
#